data_AF-A0A975QCB2-F1
#
_entry.id   AF-A0A975QCB2-F1
#
_cell.length_a   1.000
_cell.length_b   1.000
_cell.length_c   1.000
_cell.angle_alpha   90.00
_cell.angle_beta   90.00
_cell.angle_gamma   90.00
#
_symmetry.space_group_name_H-M   'P 1'
#
loop_
_entity.id
_entity.type
_entity.pdbx_description
1 polymer ?
#
loop_
_entity_poly.entity_id
_entity_poly.type
_entity_poly.pdbx_seq_one_letter_code
_entity_poly.pdbx_strand_id
1 'polypeptide(L)' 'MASSNFPRFDVNPNTGDTTLDTVEMFPAKQTIYHGAEYPSHVVLLVIPK' A
#
# COMPACT_ATOMS: atom_id res chain seq x y z
N MET A 1 3.72 6.49 -2.94
CA MET A 1 2.94 5.48 -2.21
C MET A 1 2.56 4.39 -3.20
N ALA A 2 2.76 3.14 -2.82
CA ALA A 2 2.50 1.95 -3.65
C ALA A 2 1.89 0.88 -2.75
N SER A 3 1.17 -0.08 -3.33
CA SER A 3 0.51 -1.18 -2.61
C SER A 3 1.21 -2.52 -2.69
N SER A 4 2.41 -2.55 -3.28
CA SER A 4 3.23 -3.75 -3.35
C SER A 4 4.72 -3.38 -3.25
N ASN A 5 5.52 -4.36 -2.83
CA ASN A 5 6.98 -4.26 -2.74
C ASN A 5 7.60 -5.66 -2.86
N PHE A 6 7.31 -6.32 -3.98
CA PHE A 6 7.88 -7.62 -4.32
C PHE A 6 9.34 -7.46 -4.81
N PRO A 7 10.28 -8.35 -4.46
CA PRO A 7 10.11 -9.63 -3.75
C PRO A 7 10.22 -9.54 -2.23
N ARG A 8 10.35 -8.34 -1.65
CA ARG A 8 10.50 -8.18 -0.20
C ARG A 8 9.26 -8.67 0.56
N PHE A 9 8.07 -8.45 -0.01
CA PHE A 9 6.81 -8.98 0.49
C PHE A 9 6.04 -9.64 -0.65
N ASP A 10 5.26 -10.67 -0.31
CA ASP A 10 4.34 -11.30 -1.24
C ASP A 10 3.30 -10.30 -1.76
N VAL A 11 2.89 -10.50 -3.01
CA VAL A 11 1.89 -9.63 -3.65
C VAL A 11 0.51 -9.83 -3.01
N ASN A 12 -0.28 -8.77 -2.85
CA ASN A 12 -1.68 -8.93 -2.45
C ASN A 12 -2.50 -9.34 -3.70
N PRO A 13 -3.20 -10.49 -3.70
CA PRO A 13 -4.03 -10.93 -4.84
C PRO A 13 -5.25 -10.04 -5.09
N ASN A 14 -5.65 -9.24 -4.10
CA ASN A 14 -6.86 -8.41 -4.08
C ASN A 14 -8.16 -9.23 -4.26
N THR A 15 -8.16 -10.49 -3.85
CA THR A 15 -9.34 -11.39 -3.85
C THR A 15 -10.02 -11.46 -2.47
N GLY A 16 -9.26 -11.18 -1.39
CA GLY A 16 -9.64 -11.47 -0.01
C GLY A 16 -8.89 -12.68 0.57
N ASP A 17 -8.31 -13.52 -0.29
CA ASP A 17 -7.50 -14.68 0.09
C ASP A 17 -6.01 -14.34 0.19
N THR A 18 -5.23 -15.25 0.77
CA THR A 18 -3.76 -15.15 0.78
C THR A 18 -3.15 -15.69 -0.51
N THR A 19 -1.89 -15.34 -0.78
CA THR A 19 -1.11 -15.90 -1.90
C THR A 19 -0.85 -17.41 -1.80
N LEU A 20 -1.07 -18.02 -0.64
CA LEU A 20 -0.96 -19.48 -0.46
C LEU A 20 -2.23 -20.20 -0.90
N ASP A 21 -3.39 -19.56 -0.76
CA ASP A 21 -4.70 -20.18 -0.91
C ASP A 21 -5.30 -19.95 -2.30
N THR A 22 -4.75 -19.02 -3.09
CA THR A 22 -5.25 -18.71 -4.44
C THR A 22 -4.15 -18.36 -5.44
N VAL A 23 -4.45 -18.61 -6.71
CA VAL A 23 -3.70 -18.13 -7.88
C VAL A 23 -4.46 -17.05 -8.66
N GLU A 24 -5.70 -16.77 -8.27
CA GLU A 24 -6.51 -15.72 -8.88
C GLU A 24 -5.99 -14.36 -8.43
N MET A 25 -5.95 -13.41 -9.35
CA MET A 25 -5.52 -12.04 -9.08
C MET A 25 -6.49 -11.07 -9.72
N PHE A 26 -6.94 -10.08 -8.94
CA PHE A 26 -7.79 -9.01 -9.44
C PHE A 26 -7.04 -7.67 -9.40
N PRO A 27 -7.16 -6.83 -10.44
CA PRO A 27 -6.60 -5.50 -10.42
C PRO A 27 -7.36 -4.60 -9.44
N ALA A 28 -6.66 -4.00 -8.49
CA ALA A 28 -7.23 -3.02 -7.57
C ALA A 28 -7.01 -1.58 -8.08
N LYS A 29 -8.10 -0.82 -8.21
CA LYS A 29 -8.02 0.64 -8.42
C LYS A 29 -7.89 1.34 -7.07
N GLN A 30 -6.66 1.75 -6.74
CA GLN A 30 -6.36 2.38 -5.46
C GLN A 30 -6.26 3.89 -5.60
N THR A 31 -6.78 4.60 -4.60
CA THR A 31 -6.80 6.06 -4.56
C THR A 31 -6.20 6.50 -3.24
N ILE A 32 -5.29 7.46 -3.31
CA ILE A 32 -4.75 8.14 -2.13
C ILE A 32 -5.38 9.50 -2.07
N TYR A 33 -6.10 9.76 -0.98
CA TYR A 33 -6.62 11.08 -0.68
C TYR A 33 -5.55 11.87 0.08
N HIS A 34 -5.27 13.07 -0.39
CA HIS A 34 -4.34 14.00 0.24
C HIS A 34 -4.88 15.43 0.13
N GLY A 35 -4.78 16.22 1.19
CA GLY A 35 -5.21 17.61 1.25
C GLY A 35 -5.52 18.06 2.67
N ALA A 36 -6.10 19.25 2.84
CA ALA A 36 -6.43 19.77 4.16
C ALA A 36 -7.48 18.90 4.90
N GLU A 37 -8.48 18.38 4.17
CA GLU A 37 -9.49 17.46 4.70
C GLU A 37 -8.93 16.05 4.95
N TYR A 38 -7.94 15.62 4.15
CA TYR A 38 -7.29 14.30 4.23
C TYR A 38 -5.77 14.47 4.28
N PRO A 39 -5.16 14.87 5.41
CA PRO A 39 -3.76 15.30 5.45
C PRO A 39 -2.78 14.13 5.46
N SER A 40 -2.80 13.26 4.44
CA SER A 40 -1.86 12.14 4.30
C SER A 40 -0.41 12.64 4.19
N HIS A 41 0.46 12.38 5.16
CA HIS A 41 1.85 12.86 5.11
C HIS A 41 2.81 11.82 5.68
N VAL A 42 4.09 11.97 5.36
CA VAL A 42 5.16 11.21 5.99
C VAL A 42 5.69 12.03 7.15
N VAL A 43 5.71 11.44 8.34
CA VAL A 43 6.34 12.05 9.51
C VAL A 43 7.84 11.74 9.47
N LEU A 44 8.64 12.80 9.43
CA LEU A 44 10.10 12.69 9.49
C LEU A 44 10.59 13.18 10.84
N LEU A 45 11.50 12.43 11.45
CA LEU A 45 12.22 12.90 12.62
C LEU A 45 13.31 13.88 12.17
N VAL A 46 13.10 15.16 12.44
CA VAL A 46 14.07 16.22 12.15
C VAL A 46 14.91 16.45 13.40
N ILE A 47 16.23 16.25 13.30
CA ILE A 47 17.17 16.57 14.38
C ILE A 47 17.56 18.06 14.23
N PRO A 48 17.13 18.95 15.15
CA PRO A 48 17.51 20.36 15.10
C PRO A 48 19.01 20.54 15.40
N LYS A 49 19.60 21.60 14.85
CA LYS A 49 20.99 22.01 15.14
C LYS A 49 21.06 22.82 16.44
#